data_AF-A0AB37RKR3-F1
#
_entry.id   AF-A0AB37RKR3-F1
#
_cell.length_a   1.000
_cell.length_b   1.000
_cell.length_c   1.000
_cell.angle_alpha   90.00
_cell.angle_beta   90.00
_cell.angle_gamma   90.00
#
_symmetry.space_group_name_H-M   'P 1'
#
loop_
_entity.id
_entity.type
_entity.pdbx_description
1 polymer ?
#
loop_
_entity_poly.entity_id
_entity_poly.type
_entity_poly.pdbx_seq_one_letter_code
_entity_poly.pdbx_strand_id
1 'polypeptide(L)'
;MWPHLQMMIPQLCNLGLSGFSFAGTDIGGFGSDTTPELLTRWIEAAIFSPLLRNHAALGTRSQEPWVFGEPTLSIYRKYLKLRYRFIPYLYDLFANEAKTGLPVMRPLVLNYENDPRVHNLNDEFMVGDNLLVAPIVQPSQTKRLVYLPAGTWVDFWNHTEYAGQQDIVVDAPLDKLPMFVKQNTLLPWGPAVNHVAEAPLTRMTFKLFGDHGTYQHYQDNGTDFKYQDGEWNGYTVEVKDNHVSVELSHHGFAPVYQQVDVQLENNIQNFVYNKATETYNH
;
A
#
# COMPACT_ATOMS: atom_id res chain seq x y z
N MET A 1 17.62 11.55 -15.50
CA MET A 1 16.39 11.47 -14.69
C MET A 1 15.96 10.04 -14.39
N TRP A 2 15.81 9.12 -15.36
CA TRP A 2 15.49 7.70 -15.09
C TRP A 2 16.36 6.99 -14.03
N PRO A 3 17.70 7.20 -13.97
CA PRO A 3 18.50 6.63 -12.89
C PRO A 3 18.04 7.06 -11.48
N HIS A 4 17.40 8.23 -11.32
CA HIS A 4 16.89 8.68 -10.03
C HIS A 4 15.62 7.93 -9.64
N LEU A 5 14.76 7.59 -10.61
CA LEU A 5 13.63 6.69 -10.37
C LEU A 5 14.13 5.28 -9.99
N GLN A 6 15.17 4.78 -10.65
CA GLN A 6 15.79 3.49 -10.29
C GLN A 6 16.36 3.51 -8.88
N MET A 7 17.09 4.57 -8.53
CA MET A 7 17.68 4.72 -7.19
C MET A 7 16.64 4.94 -6.09
N MET A 8 15.44 5.42 -6.40
CA MET A 8 14.38 5.65 -5.42
C MET A 8 14.12 4.41 -4.56
N ILE A 9 14.03 3.23 -5.18
CA ILE A 9 13.69 1.98 -4.49
C ILE A 9 14.74 1.61 -3.45
N PRO A 10 16.03 1.38 -3.81
CA PRO A 10 17.05 1.04 -2.83
C PRO A 10 17.30 2.20 -1.86
N GLN A 11 17.17 3.46 -2.28
CA GLN A 11 17.32 4.60 -1.38
C GLN A 11 16.28 4.58 -0.26
N LEU A 12 14.99 4.48 -0.60
CA LEU A 12 13.91 4.48 0.40
C LEU A 12 13.94 3.22 1.26
N CYS A 13 14.25 2.05 0.69
CA CYS A 13 14.42 0.81 1.44
C CYS A 13 15.57 0.91 2.46
N ASN A 14 16.74 1.43 2.06
CA ASN A 14 17.88 1.57 2.96
C ASN A 14 17.68 2.66 4.03
N LEU A 15 16.98 3.76 3.70
CA LEU A 15 16.57 4.75 4.69
C LEU A 15 15.63 4.13 5.74
N GLY A 16 14.65 3.34 5.28
CA GLY A 16 13.77 2.57 6.16
C GLY A 16 14.53 1.62 7.09
N LEU A 17 15.46 0.83 6.56
CA LEU A 17 16.34 -0.04 7.37
C LEU A 17 17.21 0.74 8.38
N SER A 18 17.52 2.00 8.08
CA SER A 18 18.32 2.87 8.94
C SER A 18 17.48 3.62 9.99
N GLY A 19 16.18 3.33 10.10
CA GLY A 19 15.26 4.02 11.01
C GLY A 19 14.80 5.40 10.54
N PHE A 20 15.14 5.80 9.31
CA PHE A 20 14.60 7.01 8.66
C PHE A 20 13.46 6.60 7.73
N SER A 21 12.34 6.22 8.32
CA SER A 21 11.31 5.46 7.62
C SER A 21 10.27 6.32 6.93
N PHE A 22 9.94 7.51 7.46
CA PHE A 22 9.06 8.46 6.79
C PHE A 22 9.82 9.28 5.74
N ALA A 23 10.06 8.66 4.58
CA ALA A 23 10.84 9.23 3.48
C ALA A 23 10.11 9.13 2.13
N GLY A 24 10.56 9.95 1.17
CA GLY A 24 10.04 9.99 -0.18
C GLY A 24 11.02 10.67 -1.12
N THR A 25 10.73 10.60 -2.42
CA THR A 25 11.51 11.31 -3.46
C THR A 25 10.63 12.30 -4.19
N ASP A 26 11.26 13.27 -4.84
CA ASP A 26 10.59 14.17 -5.77
C ASP A 26 10.11 13.42 -7.00
N ILE A 27 8.80 13.17 -7.08
CA ILE A 27 8.16 12.53 -8.24
C ILE A 27 8.37 13.41 -9.46
N GLY A 28 8.96 12.85 -10.52
CA GLY A 28 9.41 13.59 -11.71
C GLY A 28 10.84 14.11 -11.62
N GLY A 29 11.40 14.15 -10.41
CA GLY A 29 12.74 14.58 -10.05
C GLY A 29 12.95 16.10 -10.09
N PHE A 30 14.05 16.54 -9.49
CA PHE A 30 14.22 17.94 -9.09
C PHE A 30 14.91 18.84 -10.13
N GLY A 31 16.16 18.52 -10.50
CA GLY A 31 17.06 19.44 -11.21
C GLY A 31 17.00 19.42 -12.73
N SER A 32 16.03 18.74 -13.33
CA SER A 32 15.88 18.68 -14.79
C SER A 32 14.44 18.41 -15.19
N ASP A 33 14.16 18.65 -16.46
CA ASP A 33 12.88 18.46 -17.10
C ASP A 33 12.44 16.99 -17.15
N THR A 34 11.24 16.68 -16.61
CA THR A 34 10.64 15.34 -16.65
C THR A 34 9.94 15.05 -17.98
N THR A 35 9.62 13.79 -18.28
CA THR A 35 8.83 13.42 -19.48
C THR A 35 7.46 12.86 -19.06
N PRO A 36 6.44 12.84 -19.95
CA PRO A 36 5.15 12.22 -19.64
C PRO A 36 5.29 10.77 -19.13
N GLU A 37 6.11 9.97 -19.82
CA GLU A 37 6.39 8.57 -19.44
C GLU A 37 7.08 8.49 -18.07
N LEU A 38 8.12 9.30 -17.86
CA LEU A 38 8.87 9.29 -16.60
C LEU A 38 7.98 9.70 -15.43
N LEU A 39 7.18 10.77 -15.56
CA LEU A 39 6.25 11.20 -14.51
C LEU A 39 5.24 10.09 -14.17
N THR A 40 4.74 9.41 -15.20
CA THR A 40 3.79 8.30 -15.05
C THR A 40 4.42 7.10 -14.34
N ARG A 41 5.61 6.66 -14.76
CA ARG A 41 6.32 5.55 -14.09
C ARG A 41 6.77 5.91 -12.67
N TRP A 42 7.03 7.18 -12.40
CA TRP A 42 7.44 7.62 -11.07
C TRP A 42 6.28 7.64 -10.09
N ILE A 43 5.09 8.12 -10.49
CA ILE A 43 3.90 7.99 -9.62
C ILE A 43 3.57 6.52 -9.38
N GLU A 44 3.66 5.66 -10.41
CA GLU A 44 3.50 4.20 -10.27
C GLU A 44 4.45 3.63 -9.20
N ALA A 45 5.75 3.91 -9.28
CA ALA A 45 6.72 3.43 -8.31
C ALA A 45 6.48 3.99 -6.89
N ALA A 46 6.05 5.26 -6.78
CA ALA A 46 6.02 5.99 -5.52
C ALA A 46 4.71 5.84 -4.74
N ILE A 47 3.66 5.21 -5.27
CA ILE A 47 2.34 5.18 -4.61
C ILE A 47 2.35 4.60 -3.18
N PHE A 48 3.38 3.84 -2.81
CA PHE A 48 3.57 3.29 -1.46
C PHE A 48 4.76 3.90 -0.71
N SER A 49 5.43 4.89 -1.27
CA SER A 49 6.43 5.67 -0.54
C SER A 49 5.78 6.33 0.69
N PRO A 50 6.41 6.29 1.87
CA PRO A 50 5.86 6.90 3.07
C PRO A 50 5.45 8.37 2.89
N LEU A 51 6.36 9.18 2.36
CA LEU A 51 6.08 10.53 1.88
C LEU A 51 5.86 10.52 0.36
N LEU A 52 4.65 10.85 -0.08
CA LEU A 52 4.32 11.00 -1.50
C LEU A 52 4.29 12.49 -1.88
N ARG A 53 5.26 12.95 -2.69
CA ARG A 53 5.35 14.35 -3.12
C ARG A 53 5.83 14.49 -4.56
N ASN A 54 5.20 15.40 -5.30
CA ASN A 54 5.72 15.94 -6.56
C ASN A 54 6.35 17.31 -6.30
N HIS A 55 7.56 17.54 -6.81
CA HIS A 55 8.30 18.78 -6.59
C HIS A 55 9.41 18.95 -7.64
N ALA A 56 9.63 20.18 -8.09
CA ALA A 56 10.59 20.53 -9.14
C ALA A 56 11.39 21.80 -8.76
N ALA A 57 12.59 21.94 -9.33
CA ALA A 57 13.40 23.14 -9.15
C ALA A 57 12.84 24.34 -9.94
N LEU A 58 13.08 25.55 -9.43
CA LEU A 58 12.77 26.77 -10.17
C LEU A 58 13.52 26.78 -11.52
N GLY A 59 12.82 27.15 -12.59
CA GLY A 59 13.38 27.19 -13.94
C GLY A 59 13.33 25.85 -14.70
N THR A 60 12.83 24.79 -14.06
CA THR A 60 12.42 23.55 -14.77
C THR A 60 10.96 23.64 -15.19
N ARG A 61 10.55 22.78 -16.12
CA ARG A 61 9.15 22.65 -16.53
C ARG A 61 8.24 22.27 -15.35
N SER A 62 7.05 22.87 -15.33
CA SER A 62 5.94 22.51 -14.45
C SER A 62 5.63 21.01 -14.48
N GLN A 63 5.50 20.40 -13.30
CA GLN A 63 5.40 18.95 -13.14
C GLN A 63 4.01 18.45 -12.73
N GLU A 64 3.03 19.35 -12.62
CA GLU A 64 1.67 18.96 -12.36
C GLU A 64 1.11 18.10 -13.51
N PRO A 65 0.37 17.02 -13.23
CA PRO A 65 0.05 16.01 -14.23
C PRO A 65 -0.77 16.55 -15.42
N TRP A 66 -1.54 17.64 -15.23
CA TRP A 66 -2.32 18.26 -16.31
C TRP A 66 -1.45 18.96 -17.37
N VAL A 67 -0.21 19.33 -17.06
CA VAL A 67 0.74 19.92 -18.03
C VAL A 67 1.10 18.94 -19.14
N PHE A 68 1.00 17.63 -18.87
CA PHE A 68 1.36 16.56 -19.80
C PHE A 68 0.16 15.99 -20.57
N GLY A 69 -1.06 16.47 -20.29
CA GLY A 69 -2.28 16.00 -20.95
C GLY A 69 -2.59 14.51 -20.74
N GLU A 70 -3.47 13.98 -21.58
CA GLU A 70 -3.78 12.54 -21.58
C GLU A 70 -2.74 11.75 -22.41
N PRO A 71 -2.40 10.50 -22.02
CA PRO A 71 -3.00 9.73 -20.92
C PRO A 71 -2.36 9.98 -19.54
N THR A 72 -1.29 10.78 -19.45
CA THR A 72 -0.55 11.02 -18.19
C THR A 72 -1.47 11.46 -17.05
N LEU A 73 -2.39 12.39 -17.31
CA LEU A 73 -3.32 12.92 -16.32
C LEU A 73 -4.25 11.85 -15.75
N SER A 74 -4.88 11.03 -16.60
CA SER A 74 -5.78 9.96 -16.13
C SER A 74 -5.05 8.87 -15.37
N ILE A 75 -3.85 8.48 -15.81
CA ILE A 75 -3.03 7.47 -15.14
C ILE A 75 -2.56 7.97 -13.77
N TYR A 76 -2.05 9.21 -13.69
CA TYR A 76 -1.63 9.81 -12.42
C TYR A 76 -2.81 9.87 -11.42
N ARG A 77 -4.00 10.26 -11.90
CA ARG A 77 -5.23 10.29 -11.09
C ARG A 77 -5.63 8.89 -10.61
N LYS A 78 -5.53 7.86 -11.46
CA LYS A 78 -5.82 6.46 -11.10
C LYS A 78 -4.95 6.01 -9.92
N TYR A 79 -3.64 6.25 -10.00
CA TYR A 79 -2.69 5.83 -8.97
C TYR A 79 -2.81 6.64 -7.67
N LEU A 80 -3.12 7.93 -7.75
CA LEU A 80 -3.49 8.70 -6.56
C LEU A 80 -4.74 8.12 -5.89
N LYS A 81 -5.82 7.89 -6.65
CA LYS A 81 -7.03 7.27 -6.11
C LYS A 81 -6.76 5.88 -5.53
N LEU A 82 -5.87 5.11 -6.14
CA LEU A 82 -5.43 3.82 -5.61
C LEU A 82 -4.75 3.99 -4.26
N ARG A 83 -3.78 4.91 -4.12
CA ARG A 83 -3.15 5.19 -2.81
C ARG A 83 -4.19 5.57 -1.75
N TYR A 84 -5.20 6.38 -2.09
CA TYR A 84 -6.28 6.73 -1.16
C TYR A 84 -7.06 5.51 -0.66
N ARG A 85 -7.24 4.49 -1.51
CA ARG A 85 -7.81 3.19 -1.07
C ARG A 85 -6.87 2.43 -0.13
N PHE A 86 -5.56 2.59 -0.26
CA PHE A 86 -4.56 1.96 0.59
C PHE A 86 -4.21 2.75 1.87
N ILE A 87 -4.78 3.94 2.09
CA ILE A 87 -4.48 4.74 3.29
C ILE A 87 -4.67 3.95 4.59
N PRO A 88 -5.77 3.21 4.82
CA PRO A 88 -5.91 2.40 6.03
C PRO A 88 -4.78 1.38 6.21
N TYR A 89 -4.39 0.69 5.14
CA TYR A 89 -3.27 -0.27 5.17
C TYR A 89 -1.95 0.42 5.52
N LEU A 90 -1.66 1.54 4.86
CA LEU A 90 -0.45 2.33 5.16
C LEU A 90 -0.47 2.86 6.59
N TYR A 91 -1.64 3.26 7.10
CA TYR A 91 -1.79 3.78 8.45
C TYR A 91 -1.54 2.72 9.52
N ASP A 92 -2.03 1.49 9.31
CA ASP A 92 -1.71 0.35 10.17
C ASP A 92 -0.21 0.07 10.19
N LEU A 93 0.45 0.14 9.03
CA LEU A 93 1.89 -0.02 8.93
C LEU A 93 2.65 1.10 9.65
N PHE A 94 2.19 2.36 9.57
CA PHE A 94 2.78 3.48 10.32
C PHE A 94 2.57 3.32 11.83
N ALA A 95 1.41 2.87 12.28
CA ALA A 95 1.15 2.60 13.69
C ALA A 95 2.07 1.47 14.21
N ASN A 96 2.32 0.45 13.40
CA ASN A 96 3.28 -0.61 13.72
C ASN A 96 4.73 -0.11 13.69
N GLU A 97 5.08 0.73 12.72
CA GLU A 97 6.39 1.38 12.60
C GLU A 97 6.72 2.22 13.84
N ALA A 98 5.77 3.02 14.32
CA ALA A 98 5.93 3.82 15.54
C ALA A 98 6.21 2.96 16.79
N LYS A 99 5.75 1.70 16.80
CA LYS A 99 5.95 0.74 17.91
C LYS A 99 7.23 -0.08 17.78
N THR A 100 7.61 -0.45 16.56
CA THR A 100 8.62 -1.49 16.31
C THR A 100 9.84 -1.01 15.51
N GLY A 101 9.73 0.14 14.84
CA GLY A 101 10.71 0.64 13.88
C GLY A 101 10.68 -0.07 12.52
N LEU A 102 9.76 -1.03 12.30
CA LEU A 102 9.67 -1.73 11.00
C LEU A 102 9.12 -0.80 9.91
N PRO A 103 9.88 -0.51 8.85
CA PRO A 103 9.48 0.49 7.87
C PRO A 103 8.30 0.02 7.02
N VAL A 104 7.50 0.96 6.51
CA VAL A 104 6.39 0.67 5.58
C VAL A 104 6.91 0.04 4.27
N MET A 105 7.91 0.66 3.65
CA MET A 105 8.55 0.20 2.42
C MET A 105 9.83 -0.56 2.77
N ARG A 106 9.91 -1.83 2.35
CA ARG A 106 10.94 -2.78 2.80
C ARG A 106 11.67 -3.42 1.62
N PRO A 107 12.99 -3.57 1.68
CA PRO A 107 13.67 -4.48 0.76
C PRO A 107 13.22 -5.92 1.08
N LEU A 108 13.12 -6.78 0.06
CA LEU A 108 12.60 -8.14 0.24
C LEU A 108 13.37 -8.95 1.29
N VAL A 109 14.68 -8.68 1.48
CA VAL A 109 15.51 -9.31 2.51
C VAL A 109 14.97 -9.13 3.93
N LEU A 110 14.24 -8.05 4.21
CA LEU A 110 13.64 -7.84 5.54
C LEU A 110 12.51 -8.84 5.83
N ASN A 111 11.88 -9.37 4.78
CA ASN A 111 10.79 -10.34 4.86
C ASN A 111 11.27 -11.78 4.61
N TYR A 112 12.37 -11.95 3.87
CA TYR A 112 12.86 -13.23 3.36
C TYR A 112 14.38 -13.36 3.51
N GLU A 113 14.90 -13.13 4.73
CA GLU A 113 16.35 -13.08 5.01
C GLU A 113 17.12 -14.34 4.57
N ASN A 114 16.46 -15.51 4.65
CA ASN A 114 17.04 -16.81 4.32
C ASN A 114 17.07 -17.10 2.81
N ASP A 115 16.49 -16.22 1.99
CA ASP A 115 16.51 -16.33 0.54
C ASP A 115 17.66 -15.49 -0.05
N PRO A 116 18.75 -16.12 -0.56
CA PRO A 116 19.89 -15.38 -1.09
C PRO A 116 19.54 -14.55 -2.34
N ARG A 117 18.42 -14.84 -3.02
CA ARG A 117 18.00 -14.13 -4.23
C ARG A 117 17.56 -12.70 -3.93
N VAL A 118 17.07 -12.43 -2.72
CA VAL A 118 16.53 -11.11 -2.35
C VAL A 118 17.57 -10.16 -1.77
N HIS A 119 18.78 -10.63 -1.48
CA HIS A 119 19.82 -9.84 -0.79
C HIS A 119 20.27 -8.60 -1.58
N ASN A 120 20.24 -8.67 -2.91
CA ASN A 120 20.66 -7.58 -3.81
C ASN A 120 19.56 -7.15 -4.77
N LEU A 121 18.31 -7.43 -4.44
CA LEU A 121 17.18 -7.12 -5.29
C LEU A 121 16.72 -5.68 -5.00
N ASN A 122 16.93 -4.80 -5.99
CA ASN A 122 16.83 -3.35 -5.82
C ASN A 122 15.77 -2.69 -6.72
N ASP A 123 14.99 -3.47 -7.47
CA ASP A 123 13.98 -2.95 -8.40
C ASP A 123 12.55 -3.45 -8.10
N GLU A 124 12.36 -4.17 -6.99
CA GLU A 124 11.06 -4.46 -6.40
C GLU A 124 11.15 -4.43 -4.87
N PHE A 125 10.03 -4.22 -4.20
CA PHE A 125 10.00 -4.01 -2.76
C PHE A 125 8.72 -4.55 -2.14
N MET A 126 8.79 -4.81 -0.84
CA MET A 126 7.65 -5.14 -0.01
C MET A 126 7.03 -3.87 0.58
N VAL A 127 5.70 -3.86 0.72
CA VAL A 127 4.96 -2.86 1.50
C VAL A 127 4.31 -3.61 2.64
N GLY A 128 4.84 -3.43 3.85
CA GLY A 128 4.54 -4.33 4.96
C GLY A 128 4.92 -5.77 4.65
N ASP A 129 4.13 -6.74 5.09
CA ASP A 129 4.43 -8.17 4.94
C ASP A 129 3.75 -8.83 3.75
N ASN A 130 2.70 -8.21 3.21
CA ASN A 130 1.72 -8.90 2.37
C ASN A 130 1.57 -8.33 0.96
N LEU A 131 2.30 -7.27 0.61
CA LEU A 131 2.21 -6.66 -0.72
C LEU A 131 3.60 -6.49 -1.33
N LEU A 132 3.82 -7.07 -2.51
CA LEU A 132 5.01 -6.90 -3.33
C LEU A 132 4.71 -5.95 -4.49
N VAL A 133 5.64 -5.04 -4.78
CA VAL A 133 5.49 -4.00 -5.80
C VAL A 133 6.74 -3.96 -6.68
N ALA A 134 6.56 -4.10 -7.99
CA ALA A 134 7.65 -4.22 -8.96
C ALA A 134 7.48 -3.22 -10.12
N PRO A 135 7.79 -1.92 -9.93
CA PRO A 135 7.51 -0.87 -10.92
C PRO A 135 8.47 -0.89 -12.12
N ILE A 136 8.02 -0.44 -13.29
CA ILE A 136 8.94 -0.20 -14.41
C ILE A 136 9.79 1.05 -14.13
N VAL A 137 11.11 0.86 -14.06
CA VAL A 137 12.08 1.93 -13.74
C VAL A 137 13.05 2.23 -14.89
N GLN A 138 12.77 1.72 -16.09
CA GLN A 138 13.55 1.98 -17.31
C GLN A 138 12.62 2.49 -18.43
N PRO A 139 13.12 3.37 -19.31
CA PRO A 139 12.32 3.94 -20.40
C PRO A 139 11.88 2.86 -21.39
N SER A 140 10.68 3.05 -21.95
CA SER A 140 10.11 2.26 -23.04
C SER A 140 9.90 0.77 -22.74
N GLN A 141 9.99 0.36 -21.47
CA GLN A 141 9.67 -1.00 -21.06
C GLN A 141 8.17 -1.17 -20.81
N THR A 142 7.64 -2.29 -21.30
CA THR A 142 6.23 -2.69 -21.16
C THR A 142 6.09 -4.08 -20.54
N LYS A 143 7.21 -4.72 -20.19
CA LYS A 143 7.29 -5.99 -19.47
C LYS A 143 8.52 -5.98 -18.58
N ARG A 144 8.51 -6.79 -17.52
CA ARG A 144 9.69 -7.05 -16.69
C ARG A 144 9.67 -8.46 -16.11
N LEU A 145 10.84 -8.92 -15.69
CA LEU A 145 10.94 -10.02 -14.75
C LEU A 145 10.59 -9.51 -13.34
N VAL A 146 9.90 -10.35 -12.58
CA VAL A 146 9.56 -10.14 -11.17
C VAL A 146 9.92 -11.40 -10.43
N TYR A 147 10.68 -11.28 -9.35
CA TYR A 147 10.94 -12.43 -8.49
C TYR A 147 9.88 -12.49 -7.39
N LEU A 148 9.19 -13.61 -7.30
CA LEU A 148 8.26 -13.86 -6.21
C LEU A 148 8.95 -14.72 -5.16
N PRO A 149 9.14 -14.25 -3.91
CA PRO A 149 9.75 -15.06 -2.86
C PRO A 149 8.76 -16.11 -2.34
N ALA A 150 9.17 -16.91 -1.33
CA ALA A 150 8.38 -18.03 -0.83
C ALA A 150 6.93 -17.66 -0.44
N GLY A 151 5.96 -18.44 -0.93
CA GLY A 151 4.53 -18.25 -0.69
C GLY A 151 3.70 -18.48 -1.96
N THR A 152 2.41 -18.13 -1.89
CA THR A 152 1.54 -17.98 -3.06
C THR A 152 1.19 -16.50 -3.20
N TRP A 153 1.24 -15.99 -4.42
CA TRP A 153 1.07 -14.57 -4.72
C TRP A 153 -0.05 -14.37 -5.72
N VAL A 154 -0.92 -13.41 -5.45
CA VAL A 154 -2.08 -13.08 -6.27
C VAL A 154 -1.82 -11.74 -6.95
N ASP A 155 -1.83 -11.70 -8.30
CA ASP A 155 -1.76 -10.44 -9.04
C ASP A 155 -2.98 -9.57 -8.69
N PHE A 156 -2.70 -8.35 -8.22
CA PHE A 156 -3.69 -7.43 -7.70
C PHE A 156 -4.77 -7.02 -8.74
N TRP A 157 -4.45 -7.08 -10.03
CA TRP A 157 -5.31 -6.58 -11.10
C TRP A 157 -6.22 -7.64 -11.70
N ASN A 158 -5.71 -8.86 -11.87
CA ASN A 158 -6.41 -9.93 -12.58
C ASN A 158 -6.65 -11.18 -11.72
N HIS A 159 -6.24 -11.16 -10.45
CA HIS A 159 -6.41 -12.25 -9.50
C HIS A 159 -5.72 -13.57 -9.89
N THR A 160 -4.78 -13.53 -10.84
CA THR A 160 -4.01 -14.73 -11.21
C THR A 160 -3.05 -15.09 -10.07
N GLU A 161 -3.06 -16.36 -9.68
CA GLU A 161 -2.16 -16.88 -8.65
C GLU A 161 -0.84 -17.39 -9.25
N TYR A 162 0.24 -17.14 -8.54
CA TYR A 162 1.59 -17.57 -8.86
C TYR A 162 2.21 -18.22 -7.63
N ALA A 163 2.85 -19.38 -7.83
CA ALA A 163 3.73 -19.93 -6.81
C ALA A 163 4.97 -19.03 -6.62
N GLY A 164 5.50 -19.00 -5.40
CA GLY A 164 6.74 -18.29 -5.08
C GLY A 164 8.00 -19.05 -5.49
N GLN A 165 9.15 -18.50 -5.08
CA GLN A 165 10.50 -18.96 -5.39
C GLN A 165 10.82 -19.06 -6.88
N GLN A 166 10.21 -18.20 -7.70
CA GLN A 166 10.41 -18.19 -9.15
C GLN A 166 10.37 -16.78 -9.73
N ASP A 167 10.94 -16.63 -10.92
CA ASP A 167 10.76 -15.44 -11.74
C ASP A 167 9.56 -15.61 -12.66
N ILE A 168 8.78 -14.55 -12.79
CA ILE A 168 7.68 -14.48 -13.76
C ILE A 168 7.90 -13.30 -14.70
N VAL A 169 7.53 -13.47 -15.97
CA VAL A 169 7.49 -12.38 -16.94
C VAL A 169 6.12 -11.73 -16.86
N VAL A 170 6.08 -10.44 -16.51
CA VAL A 170 4.83 -9.72 -16.26
C VAL A 170 4.64 -8.63 -17.31
N ASP A 171 3.44 -8.57 -17.89
CA ASP A 171 3.01 -7.43 -18.70
C ASP A 171 2.77 -6.22 -17.79
N ALA A 172 3.54 -5.16 -18.05
CA ALA A 172 3.54 -3.89 -17.34
C ALA A 172 3.50 -2.72 -18.35
N PRO A 173 2.48 -2.62 -19.22
CA PRO A 173 2.31 -1.45 -20.07
C PRO A 173 2.22 -0.17 -19.21
N LEU A 174 2.34 0.99 -19.85
CA LEU A 174 2.01 2.25 -19.19
C LEU A 174 0.56 2.15 -18.65
N ASP A 175 0.31 2.58 -17.41
CA ASP A 175 -0.95 2.38 -16.67
C ASP A 175 -1.11 1.01 -15.96
N LYS A 176 -0.08 0.16 -15.92
CA LYS A 176 -0.14 -1.09 -15.14
C LYS A 176 1.16 -1.32 -14.34
N LEU A 177 1.08 -1.03 -13.05
CA LEU A 177 2.07 -1.31 -12.02
C LEU A 177 1.94 -2.76 -11.56
N PRO A 178 2.96 -3.62 -11.76
CA PRO A 178 2.96 -4.96 -11.17
C PRO A 178 2.88 -4.90 -9.64
N MET A 179 1.82 -5.50 -9.10
CA MET A 179 1.53 -5.59 -7.67
C MET A 179 1.01 -6.98 -7.35
N PHE A 180 1.53 -7.58 -6.30
CA PHE A 180 1.19 -8.94 -5.89
C PHE A 180 0.85 -8.98 -4.42
N VAL A 181 -0.35 -9.43 -4.09
CA VAL A 181 -0.81 -9.62 -2.72
C VAL A 181 -0.50 -11.06 -2.33
N LYS A 182 0.11 -11.27 -1.17
CA LYS A 182 0.31 -12.62 -0.64
C LYS A 182 -1.05 -13.27 -0.41
N GLN A 183 -1.23 -14.51 -0.86
CA GLN A 183 -2.49 -15.23 -0.69
C GLN A 183 -2.84 -15.31 0.80
N ASN A 184 -4.14 -15.33 1.08
CA ASN A 184 -4.76 -15.32 2.39
C ASN A 184 -4.53 -14.02 3.18
N THR A 185 -4.52 -12.90 2.45
CA THR A 185 -4.42 -11.55 3.02
C THR A 185 -5.79 -10.87 3.01
N LEU A 186 -6.21 -10.38 4.18
CA LEU A 186 -7.24 -9.35 4.28
C LEU A 186 -6.55 -7.98 4.17
N LEU A 187 -7.01 -7.16 3.23
CA LEU A 187 -6.47 -5.84 2.98
C LEU A 187 -7.52 -4.78 3.36
N PRO A 188 -7.26 -3.87 4.32
CA PRO A 188 -8.16 -2.77 4.60
C PRO A 188 -8.19 -1.82 3.39
N TRP A 189 -9.41 -1.43 3.01
CA TRP A 189 -9.71 -0.75 1.76
C TRP A 189 -10.50 0.53 2.05
N GLY A 190 -9.79 1.65 2.00
CA GLY A 190 -10.32 2.97 2.28
C GLY A 190 -11.42 3.42 1.31
N PRO A 191 -12.19 4.47 1.66
CA PRO A 191 -13.24 5.01 0.80
C PRO A 191 -12.66 5.69 -0.46
N ALA A 192 -13.49 5.85 -1.49
CA ALA A 192 -13.13 6.67 -2.65
C ALA A 192 -13.31 8.15 -2.30
N VAL A 193 -12.23 8.79 -1.87
CA VAL A 193 -12.20 10.21 -1.49
C VAL A 193 -11.07 10.94 -2.22
N ASN A 194 -11.14 12.28 -2.24
CA ASN A 194 -10.10 13.12 -2.83
C ASN A 194 -9.11 13.68 -1.78
N HIS A 195 -9.44 13.56 -0.50
CA HIS A 195 -8.62 13.95 0.66
C HIS A 195 -9.03 13.11 1.87
N VAL A 196 -8.16 13.00 2.87
CA VAL A 196 -8.49 12.43 4.19
C VAL A 196 -9.28 13.49 4.95
N ALA A 197 -10.47 13.14 5.43
CA ALA A 197 -11.30 14.04 6.21
C ALA A 197 -10.81 14.13 7.65
N GLU A 198 -11.05 15.27 8.31
CA GLU A 198 -10.85 15.42 9.76
C GLU A 198 -11.84 14.56 10.56
N ALA A 199 -13.05 14.36 10.02
CA ALA A 199 -14.06 13.52 10.64
C ALA A 199 -13.65 12.04 10.58
N PRO A 200 -13.73 11.29 11.69
CA PRO A 200 -13.45 9.86 11.69
C PRO A 200 -14.34 9.09 10.72
N LEU A 201 -13.76 8.08 10.08
CA LEU A 201 -14.51 7.17 9.22
C LEU A 201 -15.52 6.36 10.04
N THR A 202 -16.75 6.28 9.56
CA THR A 202 -17.83 5.50 10.17
C THR A 202 -17.99 4.13 9.53
N ARG A 203 -17.30 3.86 8.42
CA ARG A 203 -17.35 2.58 7.71
C ARG A 203 -15.96 2.14 7.29
N MET A 204 -15.65 0.86 7.45
CA MET A 204 -14.42 0.27 6.93
C MET A 204 -14.69 -0.98 6.10
N THR A 205 -13.93 -1.16 5.02
CA THR A 205 -14.02 -2.33 4.15
C THR A 205 -12.71 -3.10 4.22
N PHE A 206 -12.77 -4.42 4.26
CA PHE A 206 -11.63 -5.33 4.12
C PHE A 206 -11.84 -6.20 2.90
N LYS A 207 -10.81 -6.36 2.07
CA LYS A 207 -10.85 -7.22 0.88
C LYS A 207 -10.00 -8.46 1.10
N LEU A 208 -10.59 -9.63 0.90
CA LEU A 208 -9.87 -10.89 0.97
C LEU A 208 -9.21 -11.22 -0.38
N PHE A 209 -7.94 -11.60 -0.33
CA PHE A 209 -7.20 -12.20 -1.45
C PHE A 209 -6.86 -13.65 -1.08
N GLY A 210 -7.72 -14.60 -1.45
CA GLY A 210 -7.62 -16.01 -1.06
C GLY A 210 -8.89 -16.49 -0.36
N ASP A 211 -8.77 -17.53 0.47
CA ASP A 211 -9.92 -18.21 1.08
C ASP A 211 -10.06 -17.97 2.59
N HIS A 212 -8.96 -17.59 3.24
CA HIS A 212 -8.91 -17.29 4.67
C HIS A 212 -7.95 -16.15 4.95
N GLY A 213 -7.99 -15.57 6.14
CA GLY A 213 -7.05 -14.53 6.53
C GLY A 213 -7.44 -13.90 7.85
N THR A 214 -6.44 -13.39 8.56
CA THR A 214 -6.63 -12.63 9.80
C THR A 214 -5.88 -11.32 9.65
N TYR A 215 -6.50 -10.22 10.08
CA TYR A 215 -5.90 -8.90 10.00
C TYR A 215 -6.18 -8.08 11.25
N GLN A 216 -5.14 -7.37 11.70
CA GLN A 216 -5.18 -6.44 12.82
C GLN A 216 -5.21 -5.04 12.27
N HIS A 217 -6.31 -4.33 12.52
CA HIS A 217 -6.53 -2.98 12.03
C HIS A 217 -6.54 -1.97 13.18
N TYR A 218 -5.93 -0.82 12.94
CA TYR A 218 -5.70 0.23 13.90
C TYR A 218 -6.45 1.51 13.50
N GLN A 219 -7.07 2.15 14.49
CA GLN A 219 -7.75 3.43 14.32
C GLN A 219 -7.45 4.33 15.52
N ASP A 220 -7.07 5.58 15.26
CA ASP A 220 -7.05 6.65 16.27
C ASP A 220 -7.58 7.94 15.64
N ASN A 221 -7.26 9.09 16.25
CA ASN A 221 -7.68 10.39 15.75
C ASN A 221 -6.78 11.01 14.66
N GLY A 222 -5.61 10.41 14.38
CA GLY A 222 -4.66 10.86 13.36
C GLY A 222 -4.03 12.24 13.54
N THR A 223 -4.21 12.91 14.68
CA THR A 223 -3.91 14.35 14.83
C THR A 223 -3.10 14.72 16.07
N ASP A 224 -3.15 13.92 17.15
CA ASP A 224 -2.42 14.18 18.37
C ASP A 224 -1.71 12.92 18.93
N PHE A 225 -1.15 13.02 20.15
CA PHE A 225 -0.38 11.94 20.77
C PHE A 225 -1.19 11.08 21.75
N LYS A 226 -2.52 11.25 21.84
CA LYS A 226 -3.32 10.52 22.85
C LYS A 226 -3.36 9.01 22.64
N TYR A 227 -3.01 8.53 21.45
CA TYR A 227 -2.81 7.10 21.20
C TYR A 227 -1.74 6.50 22.14
N GLN A 228 -0.77 7.29 22.61
CA GLN A 228 0.25 6.87 23.57
C GLN A 228 -0.35 6.57 24.96
N ASP A 229 -1.46 7.22 25.29
CA ASP A 229 -2.23 7.02 26.52
C ASP A 229 -3.38 6.01 26.34
N GLY A 230 -3.44 5.32 25.19
CA GLY A 230 -4.43 4.29 24.90
C GLY A 230 -5.66 4.75 24.11
N GLU A 231 -5.73 6.01 23.66
CA GLU A 231 -6.83 6.54 22.83
C GLU A 231 -6.72 6.06 21.37
N TRP A 232 -6.95 4.77 21.16
CA TRP A 232 -7.02 4.12 19.85
C TRP A 232 -8.01 2.95 19.92
N ASN A 233 -8.43 2.43 18.77
CA ASN A 233 -9.21 1.22 18.62
C ASN A 233 -8.42 0.18 17.83
N GLY A 234 -8.52 -1.07 18.26
CA GLY A 234 -7.96 -2.23 17.57
C GLY A 234 -9.09 -3.12 17.07
N TYR A 235 -9.03 -3.54 15.82
CA TYR A 235 -9.99 -4.46 15.24
C TYR A 235 -9.29 -5.74 14.77
N THR A 236 -9.80 -6.90 15.17
CA THR A 236 -9.43 -8.18 14.58
C THR A 236 -10.50 -8.58 13.57
N VAL A 237 -10.10 -8.72 12.30
CA VAL A 237 -10.97 -9.25 11.25
C VAL A 237 -10.45 -10.61 10.85
N GLU A 238 -11.31 -11.62 10.86
CA GLU A 238 -10.93 -12.98 10.52
C GLU A 238 -11.92 -13.57 9.50
N VAL A 239 -11.37 -14.29 8.53
CA VAL A 239 -12.10 -15.18 7.63
C VAL A 239 -11.47 -16.56 7.76
N LYS A 240 -12.24 -17.54 8.22
CA LYS A 240 -11.78 -18.92 8.43
C LYS A 240 -12.93 -19.90 8.31
N ASP A 241 -12.76 -20.98 7.54
CA ASP A 241 -13.75 -22.06 7.42
C ASP A 241 -15.18 -21.57 7.08
N ASN A 242 -15.30 -20.60 6.15
CA ASN A 242 -16.54 -19.88 5.80
C ASN A 242 -17.19 -19.05 6.93
N HIS A 243 -16.53 -18.92 8.07
CA HIS A 243 -16.90 -17.98 9.12
C HIS A 243 -16.15 -16.66 8.92
N VAL A 244 -16.86 -15.55 9.10
CA VAL A 244 -16.28 -14.21 9.11
C VAL A 244 -16.62 -13.57 10.44
N SER A 245 -15.63 -12.98 11.09
CA SER A 245 -15.81 -12.27 12.35
C SER A 245 -15.08 -10.94 12.35
N VAL A 246 -15.67 -9.97 13.03
CA VAL A 246 -15.08 -8.66 13.32
C VAL A 246 -15.16 -8.46 14.82
N GLU A 247 -14.02 -8.26 15.47
CA GLU A 247 -13.91 -8.04 16.90
C GLU A 247 -13.26 -6.68 17.17
N LEU A 248 -13.86 -5.89 18.06
CA LEU A 248 -13.22 -4.70 18.62
C LEU A 248 -12.27 -5.12 19.75
N SER A 249 -11.08 -5.56 19.37
CA SER A 249 -10.03 -6.10 20.27
C SER A 249 -9.47 -5.07 21.27
N HIS A 250 -9.57 -3.77 20.98
CA HIS A 250 -9.25 -2.69 21.91
C HIS A 250 -10.18 -1.51 21.65
N HIS A 251 -10.75 -0.92 22.72
CA HIS A 251 -11.71 0.17 22.64
C HIS A 251 -11.26 1.33 23.54
N GLY A 252 -10.44 2.22 22.99
CA GLY A 252 -9.93 3.41 23.68
C GLY A 252 -10.26 4.72 22.98
N PHE A 253 -10.68 4.69 21.71
CA PHE A 253 -11.07 5.86 20.94
C PHE A 253 -12.59 5.88 20.73
N ALA A 254 -13.26 6.95 21.16
CA ALA A 254 -14.73 6.99 21.22
C ALA A 254 -15.43 6.78 19.85
N PRO A 255 -14.94 7.32 18.72
CA PRO A 255 -15.45 6.98 17.40
C PRO A 255 -15.09 5.54 17.01
N VAL A 256 -16.12 4.75 16.71
CA VAL A 256 -16.01 3.38 16.18
C VAL A 256 -16.61 3.30 14.77
N TYR A 257 -16.17 2.33 13.98
CA TYR A 257 -16.85 2.03 12.72
C TYR A 257 -18.28 1.58 13.01
N GLN A 258 -19.27 2.31 12.50
CA GLN A 258 -20.67 1.90 12.57
C GLN A 258 -20.95 0.68 11.70
N GLN A 259 -20.18 0.52 10.62
CA GLN A 259 -20.26 -0.63 9.73
C GLN A 259 -18.87 -1.11 9.31
N VAL A 260 -18.64 -2.41 9.34
CA VAL A 260 -17.47 -3.05 8.74
C VAL A 260 -17.94 -4.01 7.66
N ASP A 261 -17.38 -3.88 6.45
CA ASP A 261 -17.64 -4.82 5.36
C ASP A 261 -16.44 -5.71 5.15
N VAL A 262 -16.68 -7.00 4.95
CA VAL A 262 -15.67 -7.95 4.52
C VAL A 262 -16.06 -8.44 3.14
N GLN A 263 -15.33 -7.99 2.13
CA GLN A 263 -15.48 -8.38 0.74
C GLN A 263 -14.71 -9.68 0.50
N LEU A 264 -15.45 -10.75 0.24
CA LEU A 264 -14.95 -12.05 -0.21
C LEU A 264 -14.95 -12.09 -1.75
N GLU A 265 -14.52 -13.21 -2.34
CA GLU A 265 -14.47 -13.38 -3.81
C GLU A 265 -15.85 -13.15 -4.46
N ASN A 266 -16.90 -13.72 -3.87
CA ASN A 266 -18.23 -13.80 -4.50
C ASN A 266 -19.33 -13.04 -3.74
N ASN A 267 -19.04 -12.46 -2.58
CA ASN A 267 -20.02 -11.72 -1.78
C ASN A 267 -19.36 -10.70 -0.85
N ILE A 268 -20.20 -9.93 -0.14
CA ILE A 268 -19.79 -8.99 0.90
C ILE A 268 -20.60 -9.31 2.16
N GLN A 269 -19.91 -9.57 3.26
CA GLN A 269 -20.51 -9.68 4.59
C GLN A 269 -20.46 -8.33 5.28
N ASN A 270 -21.57 -7.90 5.87
CA ASN A 270 -21.67 -6.58 6.51
C ASN A 270 -21.88 -6.79 8.01
N PHE A 271 -21.12 -6.06 8.81
CA PHE A 271 -21.18 -6.11 10.26
C PHE A 271 -21.52 -4.74 10.81
N VAL A 272 -22.55 -4.65 11.64
CA VAL A 272 -23.00 -3.39 12.25
C VAL A 272 -22.62 -3.38 13.72
N TYR A 273 -22.09 -2.24 14.18
CA TYR A 273 -21.73 -2.06 15.58
C TYR A 273 -22.98 -1.95 16.47
N ASN A 274 -23.07 -2.82 17.47
CA ASN A 274 -24.10 -2.77 18.50
C ASN A 274 -23.55 -2.10 19.76
N LYS A 275 -24.01 -0.87 20.01
CA LYS A 275 -23.58 -0.08 21.17
C LYS A 275 -23.94 -0.70 22.53
N ALA A 276 -24.98 -1.52 22.63
CA ALA A 276 -25.41 -2.11 23.89
C ALA A 276 -24.49 -3.28 24.32
N THR A 277 -23.93 -4.00 23.36
CA THR A 277 -23.04 -5.14 23.59
C THR A 277 -21.58 -4.82 23.32
N GLU A 278 -21.29 -3.68 22.69
CA GLU A 278 -19.96 -3.28 22.19
C GLU A 278 -19.36 -4.32 21.22
N THR A 279 -20.22 -4.95 20.41
CA THR A 279 -19.82 -5.99 19.45
C THR A 279 -20.30 -5.67 18.03
N TYR A 280 -19.66 -6.30 17.06
CA TYR A 280 -20.11 -6.32 15.67
C TYR A 280 -21.00 -7.54 15.41
N ASN A 281 -22.17 -7.31 14.83
CA ASN A 281 -23.11 -8.38 14.45
C ASN A 281 -23.39 -8.32 12.95
N HIS A 282 -23.51 -9.48 12.32
CA HIS A 282 -23.90 -9.62 10.92
C HIS A 282 -25.42 -9.40 10.74
#